data_AF-A0AAN6ZS79-F1
#
_entry.id   AF-A0AAN6ZS79-F1
#
_cell.length_a   1.000
_cell.length_b   1.000
_cell.length_c   1.000
_cell.angle_alpha   90.00
_cell.angle_beta   90.00
_cell.angle_gamma   90.00
#
_symmetry.space_group_name_H-M   'P 1'
#
loop_
_entity.id
_entity.type
_entity.pdbx_description
1 polymer ?
#
loop_
_entity_poly.entity_id
_entity_poly.type
_entity_poly.pdbx_seq_one_letter_code
_entity_poly.pdbx_strand_id
1 'polypeptide(L)'
;MKPSRRLNAALSAALLLDGALAATSGRFNILSMNVAGLPAFLNNNDVPGDKATNAAAIGSKFAEYGYDVIQVQEDFNYHAHVYRTDTHRFRTSTSGGVPFGSGLNTLSNLNWVDFRRIKWGKCSNASGADCLTPKGFTFMRVAIAGSTDNSTAAYVDFYNAHADAGVEGGDLAARNHNLNQVAAYISEWSKGNAVVFYGDTNSRYSRVGDTAVRSLLARENAEGPGLIDPWIELQRNGVVPTEEYGCGNPATNDVCEVVDKVFYRSSPLVTLQAETFRYDSPQFLQADGNVLSDHNPVFVDFAWSSGANLRQSDLFGGTSGNWFSDVPALASINKPKAAALIFRGKSRLDSVGLTLTDGTRFKHGGTGGTEVSLELGPSEYWVEAELCRGEKNGKTRNFSIKAATSSGRTLTAGTTTADCASFSAPDGWQIVGFVGQDGDEMDQLAFVYAPQ
;
A
#
# COMPACT_ATOMS: atom_id res chain seq x y z
N MET A 1 23.03 -26.54 67.09
CA MET A 1 23.70 -25.37 66.50
C MET A 1 24.20 -25.75 65.10
N LYS A 2 23.55 -25.24 64.06
CA LYS A 2 24.00 -25.32 62.65
C LYS A 2 23.96 -23.89 62.10
N PRO A 3 25.03 -23.35 61.50
CA PRO A 3 25.00 -21.99 60.98
C PRO A 3 24.36 -22.01 59.59
N SER A 4 23.28 -21.25 59.43
CA SER A 4 22.65 -20.98 58.13
C SER A 4 23.50 -19.96 57.36
N ARG A 5 24.06 -20.38 56.22
CA ARG A 5 24.67 -19.50 55.23
C ARG A 5 23.63 -18.53 54.68
N ARG A 6 23.88 -17.22 54.84
CA ARG A 6 23.17 -16.18 54.08
C ARG A 6 23.79 -16.11 52.68
N LEU A 7 23.03 -16.47 51.64
CA LEU A 7 23.36 -16.11 50.27
C LEU A 7 22.94 -14.65 50.05
N ASN A 8 23.90 -13.80 49.70
CA ASN A 8 23.61 -12.52 49.08
C ASN A 8 23.19 -12.80 47.63
N ALA A 9 21.90 -12.61 47.32
CA ALA A 9 21.44 -12.53 45.94
C ALA A 9 21.64 -11.09 45.47
N ALA A 10 22.68 -10.86 44.67
CA ALA A 10 22.81 -9.64 43.87
C ALA A 10 21.80 -9.75 42.71
N LEU A 11 20.77 -8.90 42.74
CA LEU A 11 19.82 -8.78 41.65
C LEU A 11 20.44 -7.91 40.56
N SER A 12 21.08 -8.52 39.55
CA SER A 12 21.43 -7.82 38.32
C SER A 12 20.17 -7.67 37.48
N ALA A 13 19.55 -6.49 37.53
CA ALA A 13 18.54 -6.11 36.56
C ALA A 13 19.23 -5.84 35.21
N ALA A 14 19.20 -6.82 34.31
CA ALA A 14 19.50 -6.58 32.91
C ALA A 14 18.31 -5.81 32.32
N LEU A 15 18.50 -4.52 32.07
CA LEU A 15 17.65 -3.75 31.15
C LEU A 15 17.83 -4.36 29.76
N LEU A 16 16.85 -5.15 29.33
CA LEU A 16 16.70 -5.49 27.91
C LEU A 16 16.28 -4.18 27.21
N LEU A 17 17.26 -3.51 26.59
CA LEU A 17 16.99 -2.54 25.53
C LEU A 17 16.50 -3.34 24.32
N ASP A 18 15.20 -3.62 24.28
CA ASP A 18 14.53 -4.11 23.07
C ASP A 18 14.42 -2.94 22.08
N GLY A 19 15.53 -2.59 21.44
CA GLY A 19 15.52 -1.91 20.15
C GLY A 19 15.36 -2.97 19.08
N ALA A 20 14.14 -3.48 18.86
CA ALA A 20 13.89 -4.39 17.76
C ALA A 20 14.08 -3.63 16.45
N LEU A 21 15.21 -3.86 15.79
CA LEU A 21 15.45 -3.38 14.43
C LEU A 21 14.29 -3.82 13.52
N ALA A 22 13.83 -2.95 12.63
CA ALA A 22 12.82 -3.33 11.65
C ALA A 22 13.29 -4.55 10.85
N ALA A 23 12.36 -5.49 10.63
CA ALA A 23 12.60 -6.59 9.71
C ALA A 23 12.98 -6.02 8.33
N THR A 24 14.01 -6.60 7.70
CA THR A 24 14.46 -6.22 6.35
C THR A 24 14.03 -7.24 5.29
N SER A 25 13.31 -8.28 5.70
CA SER A 25 12.64 -9.24 4.84
C SER A 25 11.54 -9.95 5.59
N GLY A 26 10.63 -10.58 4.87
CA GLY A 26 9.53 -11.32 5.46
C GLY A 26 8.60 -11.90 4.41
N ARG A 27 7.40 -12.26 4.87
CA ARG A 27 6.30 -12.69 4.01
C ARG A 27 5.04 -11.96 4.41
N PHE A 28 4.12 -11.80 3.46
CA PHE A 28 2.73 -11.50 3.73
C PHE A 28 1.87 -12.12 2.64
N ASN A 29 0.61 -12.37 2.94
CA ASN A 29 -0.34 -12.87 1.95
C ASN A 29 -1.56 -11.96 1.79
N ILE A 30 -2.24 -12.12 0.66
CA ILE A 30 -3.42 -11.34 0.31
C ILE A 30 -4.57 -12.26 -0.08
N LEU A 31 -5.78 -11.71 0.02
CA LEU A 31 -6.98 -12.30 -0.57
C LEU A 31 -7.81 -11.23 -1.30
N SER A 32 -8.14 -11.47 -2.56
CA SER A 32 -9.21 -10.76 -3.27
C SER A 32 -10.51 -11.55 -3.15
N MET A 33 -11.60 -10.90 -2.76
CA MET A 33 -12.92 -11.56 -2.77
C MET A 33 -14.05 -10.57 -3.01
N ASN A 34 -14.75 -10.71 -4.13
CA ASN A 34 -16.10 -10.17 -4.27
C ASN A 34 -17.03 -10.95 -3.31
N VAL A 35 -17.72 -10.25 -2.40
CA VAL A 35 -18.53 -10.87 -1.34
C VAL A 35 -20.03 -10.90 -1.66
N ALA A 36 -20.44 -10.59 -2.89
CA ALA A 36 -21.83 -10.65 -3.36
C ALA A 36 -22.81 -9.86 -2.46
N GLY A 37 -22.39 -8.72 -1.92
CA GLY A 37 -23.09 -8.00 -0.86
C GLY A 37 -24.19 -7.03 -1.31
N LEU A 38 -24.65 -7.13 -2.57
CA LEU A 38 -25.84 -6.42 -3.05
C LEU A 38 -27.11 -6.87 -2.30
N PRO A 39 -28.09 -5.97 -2.03
CA PRO A 39 -29.37 -6.37 -1.43
C PRO A 39 -30.05 -7.51 -2.20
N ALA A 40 -30.50 -8.55 -1.49
CA ALA A 40 -31.09 -9.74 -2.11
C ALA A 40 -32.30 -9.44 -3.04
N PHE A 41 -33.06 -8.38 -2.76
CA PHE A 41 -34.17 -7.95 -3.61
C PHE A 41 -33.73 -7.27 -4.93
N LEU A 42 -32.49 -6.80 -5.01
CA LEU A 42 -31.90 -6.24 -6.24
C LEU A 42 -31.21 -7.31 -7.06
N ASN A 43 -30.38 -8.12 -6.41
CA ASN A 43 -29.68 -9.24 -7.05
C ASN A 43 -29.28 -10.26 -5.98
N ASN A 44 -29.62 -11.54 -6.20
CA ASN A 44 -29.17 -12.62 -5.32
C ASN A 44 -27.87 -13.28 -5.78
N ASN A 45 -27.29 -12.83 -6.90
CA ASN A 45 -26.04 -13.33 -7.47
C ASN A 45 -26.06 -14.84 -7.79
N ASP A 46 -27.26 -15.44 -7.86
CA ASP A 46 -27.46 -16.90 -7.91
C ASP A 46 -26.72 -17.69 -6.80
N VAL A 47 -26.38 -17.02 -5.69
CA VAL A 47 -25.76 -17.65 -4.52
C VAL A 47 -26.87 -18.23 -3.63
N PRO A 48 -26.87 -19.54 -3.35
CA PRO A 48 -27.86 -20.15 -2.46
C PRO A 48 -27.77 -19.62 -1.02
N GLY A 49 -28.91 -19.62 -0.31
CA GLY A 49 -28.98 -19.27 1.10
C GLY A 49 -29.25 -17.78 1.37
N ASP A 50 -29.19 -17.41 2.65
CA ASP A 50 -29.40 -16.02 3.11
C ASP A 50 -28.09 -15.23 3.03
N LYS A 51 -28.09 -14.10 2.31
CA LYS A 51 -26.94 -13.21 2.18
C LYS A 51 -26.35 -12.71 3.49
N ALA A 52 -27.16 -12.43 4.50
CA ALA A 52 -26.68 -12.01 5.82
C ALA A 52 -25.94 -13.13 6.56
N THR A 53 -26.39 -14.38 6.37
CA THR A 53 -25.73 -15.57 6.89
C THR A 53 -24.45 -15.87 6.12
N ASN A 54 -24.49 -15.78 4.79
CA ASN A 54 -23.31 -15.99 3.93
C ASN A 54 -22.23 -14.95 4.22
N ALA A 55 -22.58 -13.66 4.34
CA ALA A 55 -21.67 -12.59 4.70
C ALA A 55 -20.99 -12.82 6.07
N ALA A 56 -21.74 -13.30 7.08
CA ALA A 56 -21.18 -13.66 8.38
C ALA A 56 -20.27 -14.91 8.31
N ALA A 57 -20.61 -15.88 7.47
CA ALA A 57 -19.74 -17.03 7.22
C ALA A 57 -18.43 -16.62 6.54
N ILE A 58 -18.49 -15.71 5.55
CA ILE A 58 -17.32 -15.11 4.90
C ILE A 58 -16.42 -14.42 5.95
N GLY A 59 -16.99 -13.55 6.79
CA GLY A 59 -16.21 -12.89 7.85
C GLY A 59 -15.58 -13.86 8.85
N SER A 60 -16.30 -14.93 9.22
CA SER A 60 -15.76 -15.98 10.10
C SER A 60 -14.57 -16.71 9.45
N LYS A 61 -14.66 -16.97 8.14
CA LYS A 61 -13.59 -17.63 7.36
C LYS A 61 -12.38 -16.73 7.15
N PHE A 62 -12.59 -15.43 6.96
CA PHE A 62 -11.49 -14.46 6.98
C PHE A 62 -10.71 -14.53 8.31
N ALA A 63 -11.41 -14.54 9.44
CA ALA A 63 -10.78 -14.70 10.75
C ALA A 63 -10.10 -16.07 10.94
N GLU A 64 -10.73 -17.15 10.46
CA GLU A 64 -10.22 -18.53 10.55
C GLU A 64 -8.90 -18.71 9.79
N TYR A 65 -8.83 -18.22 8.55
CA TYR A 65 -7.66 -18.40 7.68
C TYR A 65 -6.59 -17.30 7.83
N GLY A 66 -6.96 -16.16 8.43
CA GLY A 66 -5.99 -15.17 8.94
C GLY A 66 -5.13 -14.50 7.87
N TYR A 67 -5.70 -14.19 6.69
CA TYR A 67 -4.97 -13.53 5.61
C TYR A 67 -4.43 -12.15 6.01
N ASP A 68 -3.26 -11.72 5.52
CA ASP A 68 -2.68 -10.46 6.02
C ASP A 68 -3.39 -9.21 5.51
N VAL A 69 -3.76 -9.17 4.21
CA VAL A 69 -4.51 -8.05 3.62
C VAL A 69 -5.61 -8.55 2.68
N ILE A 70 -6.85 -8.43 3.12
CA ILE A 70 -8.05 -8.82 2.37
C ILE A 70 -8.69 -7.59 1.74
N GLN A 71 -8.89 -7.62 0.43
CA GLN A 71 -9.65 -6.61 -0.29
C GLN A 71 -10.96 -7.21 -0.79
N VAL A 72 -12.06 -6.60 -0.35
CA VAL A 72 -13.40 -7.05 -0.69
C VAL A 72 -14.05 -6.12 -1.70
N GLN A 73 -14.80 -6.72 -2.63
CA GLN A 73 -15.66 -6.04 -3.61
C GLN A 73 -17.14 -6.41 -3.36
N GLU A 74 -18.06 -5.57 -3.84
CA GLU A 74 -19.51 -5.66 -3.53
C GLU A 74 -19.86 -5.68 -2.03
N ASP A 75 -18.98 -5.20 -1.17
CA ASP A 75 -19.23 -5.13 0.26
C ASP A 75 -20.12 -3.92 0.60
N PHE A 76 -21.40 -4.02 0.20
CA PHE A 76 -22.42 -2.99 0.34
C PHE A 76 -23.28 -3.19 1.60
N ASN A 77 -24.44 -3.83 1.47
CA ASN A 77 -25.49 -3.80 2.49
C ASN A 77 -25.30 -4.83 3.61
N TYR A 78 -24.44 -5.82 3.40
CA TYR A 78 -24.13 -6.87 4.38
C TYR A 78 -22.77 -6.69 5.07
N HIS A 79 -22.11 -5.55 4.88
CA HIS A 79 -20.82 -5.21 5.50
C HIS A 79 -20.74 -5.46 7.00
N ALA A 80 -21.77 -5.03 7.74
CA ALA A 80 -21.82 -5.24 9.19
C ALA A 80 -21.85 -6.73 9.58
N HIS A 81 -22.29 -7.62 8.71
CA HIS A 81 -22.29 -9.07 8.95
C HIS A 81 -20.89 -9.65 8.78
N VAL A 82 -20.15 -9.25 7.73
CA VAL A 82 -18.73 -9.62 7.57
C VAL A 82 -17.93 -9.14 8.78
N TYR A 83 -18.06 -7.86 9.14
CA TYR A 83 -17.25 -7.23 10.18
C TYR A 83 -17.56 -7.74 11.59
N ARG A 84 -18.79 -8.20 11.83
CA ARG A 84 -19.19 -8.73 13.14
C ARG A 84 -18.45 -10.02 13.49
N THR A 85 -18.13 -10.84 12.49
CA THR A 85 -17.53 -12.17 12.69
C THR A 85 -16.05 -12.24 12.32
N ASP A 86 -15.55 -11.25 11.60
CA ASP A 86 -14.13 -11.08 11.32
C ASP A 86 -13.33 -10.64 12.56
N THR A 87 -12.01 -10.88 12.59
CA THR A 87 -11.10 -10.45 13.69
C THR A 87 -9.86 -9.64 13.26
N HIS A 88 -9.72 -9.25 11.98
CA HIS A 88 -8.59 -8.42 11.53
C HIS A 88 -8.53 -7.08 12.27
N ARG A 89 -7.33 -6.70 12.70
CA ARG A 89 -7.10 -5.55 13.59
C ARG A 89 -7.41 -4.21 12.93
N PHE A 90 -7.07 -4.07 11.65
CA PHE A 90 -7.20 -2.82 10.93
C PHE A 90 -8.24 -2.99 9.82
N ARG A 91 -9.27 -2.14 9.82
CA ARG A 91 -10.35 -2.21 8.83
C ARG A 91 -10.77 -0.83 8.33
N THR A 92 -11.05 -0.73 7.03
CA THR A 92 -11.61 0.51 6.48
C THR A 92 -13.07 0.68 6.91
N SER A 93 -13.49 1.90 7.22
CA SER A 93 -14.92 2.20 7.36
C SER A 93 -15.64 2.08 6.01
N THR A 94 -16.86 1.52 5.98
CA THR A 94 -17.68 1.47 4.76
C THR A 94 -18.02 2.85 4.21
N SER A 95 -18.15 2.94 2.88
CA SER A 95 -18.69 4.12 2.19
C SER A 95 -20.22 4.11 2.09
N GLY A 96 -20.89 3.09 2.63
CA GLY A 96 -22.35 2.92 2.65
C GLY A 96 -22.82 1.73 1.80
N GLY A 97 -24.12 1.45 1.86
CA GLY A 97 -24.76 0.49 0.96
C GLY A 97 -25.10 1.11 -0.39
N VAL A 98 -25.66 0.31 -1.30
CA VAL A 98 -26.22 0.83 -2.56
C VAL A 98 -27.36 1.82 -2.25
N PRO A 99 -27.47 2.98 -2.94
CA PRO A 99 -26.66 3.44 -4.09
C PRO A 99 -25.48 4.37 -3.73
N PHE A 100 -25.12 4.49 -2.45
CA PHE A 100 -24.19 5.52 -1.99
C PHE A 100 -22.75 5.03 -1.83
N GLY A 101 -22.56 3.73 -1.60
CA GLY A 101 -21.26 3.13 -1.37
C GLY A 101 -20.55 2.70 -2.64
N SER A 102 -19.23 2.55 -2.54
CA SER A 102 -18.39 1.95 -3.59
C SER A 102 -18.39 0.41 -3.54
N GLY A 103 -18.77 -0.18 -2.40
CA GLY A 103 -18.66 -1.62 -2.17
C GLY A 103 -17.22 -2.12 -2.01
N LEU A 104 -16.28 -1.20 -1.75
CA LEU A 104 -14.85 -1.49 -1.62
C LEU A 104 -14.36 -1.21 -0.21
N ASN A 105 -13.89 -2.26 0.45
CA ASN A 105 -13.33 -2.21 1.80
C ASN A 105 -12.08 -3.10 1.90
N THR A 106 -11.29 -2.87 2.93
CA THR A 106 -10.08 -3.63 3.24
C THR A 106 -10.11 -4.06 4.69
N LEU A 107 -9.77 -5.33 4.95
CA LEU A 107 -9.52 -5.90 6.27
C LEU A 107 -8.05 -6.34 6.30
N SER A 108 -7.31 -6.01 7.37
CA SER A 108 -5.86 -6.17 7.39
C SER A 108 -5.33 -6.46 8.79
N ASN A 109 -4.33 -7.34 8.87
CA ASN A 109 -3.48 -7.52 10.05
C ASN A 109 -2.32 -6.52 10.07
N LEU A 110 -2.04 -5.87 8.94
CA LEU A 110 -1.01 -4.85 8.75
C LEU A 110 -1.61 -3.44 8.82
N ASN A 111 -0.90 -2.51 9.46
CA ASN A 111 -1.35 -1.13 9.59
C ASN A 111 -1.13 -0.35 8.28
N TRP A 112 -1.86 0.74 8.07
CA TRP A 112 -1.65 1.64 6.94
C TRP A 112 -1.55 3.10 7.38
N VAL A 113 -0.96 3.93 6.52
CA VAL A 113 -0.71 5.36 6.81
C VAL A 113 -1.48 6.30 5.89
N ASP A 114 -2.04 5.82 4.78
CA ASP A 114 -2.89 6.60 3.88
C ASP A 114 -3.97 5.69 3.27
N PHE A 115 -5.15 6.25 3.02
CA PHE A 115 -6.28 5.57 2.40
C PHE A 115 -7.17 6.55 1.62
N ARG A 116 -7.50 6.21 0.37
CA ARG A 116 -8.30 7.05 -0.53
C ARG A 116 -9.30 6.21 -1.31
N ARG A 117 -10.47 6.79 -1.61
CA ARG A 117 -11.49 6.21 -2.51
C ARG A 117 -11.62 7.09 -3.74
N ILE A 118 -11.48 6.49 -4.92
CA ILE A 118 -11.49 7.19 -6.20
C ILE A 118 -12.64 6.63 -7.02
N LYS A 119 -13.60 7.49 -7.37
CA LYS A 119 -14.73 7.12 -8.24
C LYS A 119 -14.24 6.97 -9.69
N TRP A 120 -14.84 6.02 -10.41
CA TRP A 120 -14.62 5.91 -11.85
C TRP A 120 -15.02 7.18 -12.60
N GLY A 121 -14.16 7.61 -13.52
CA GLY A 121 -14.46 8.71 -14.46
C GLY A 121 -15.43 8.29 -15.57
N LYS A 122 -15.56 6.98 -15.82
CA LYS A 122 -16.47 6.38 -16.81
C LYS A 122 -17.08 5.10 -16.27
N CYS A 123 -18.37 4.90 -16.53
CA CYS A 123 -19.14 3.70 -16.20
C CYS A 123 -20.13 3.42 -17.35
N SER A 124 -20.68 2.21 -17.38
CA SER A 124 -21.72 1.75 -18.29
C SER A 124 -22.97 1.35 -17.50
N ASN A 125 -24.13 1.37 -18.17
CA ASN A 125 -25.33 0.68 -17.72
C ASN A 125 -25.85 -0.26 -18.82
N ALA A 126 -24.98 -0.71 -19.74
CA ALA A 126 -25.41 -1.46 -20.92
C ALA A 126 -25.87 -2.87 -20.54
N SER A 127 -25.06 -3.61 -19.78
CA SER A 127 -25.46 -4.91 -19.20
C SER A 127 -25.82 -4.84 -17.71
N GLY A 128 -25.74 -3.68 -17.06
CA GLY A 128 -25.87 -3.53 -15.61
C GLY A 128 -26.25 -2.13 -15.14
N ALA A 129 -25.98 -1.84 -13.86
CA ALA A 129 -26.32 -0.58 -13.21
C ALA A 129 -25.08 0.09 -12.58
N ASP A 130 -23.91 -0.07 -13.19
CA ASP A 130 -22.62 0.34 -12.61
C ASP A 130 -22.53 1.86 -12.39
N CYS A 131 -23.27 2.66 -13.17
CA CYS A 131 -23.35 4.11 -12.95
C CYS A 131 -24.27 4.53 -11.79
N LEU A 132 -25.09 3.63 -11.24
CA LEU A 132 -26.05 3.95 -10.19
C LEU A 132 -25.46 3.93 -8.78
N THR A 133 -24.19 3.54 -8.63
CA THR A 133 -23.44 3.57 -7.37
C THR A 133 -22.03 4.09 -7.64
N PRO A 134 -21.34 4.73 -6.68
CA PRO A 134 -19.99 5.25 -6.92
C PRO A 134 -18.93 4.13 -6.92
N LYS A 135 -19.01 3.20 -7.87
CA LYS A 135 -17.94 2.24 -8.16
C LYS A 135 -16.64 2.98 -8.49
N GLY A 136 -15.53 2.32 -8.22
CA GLY A 136 -14.23 2.95 -8.23
C GLY A 136 -13.10 1.99 -7.91
N PHE A 137 -12.02 2.57 -7.40
CA PHE A 137 -10.96 1.85 -6.72
C PHE A 137 -10.60 2.55 -5.40
N THR A 138 -9.90 1.84 -4.54
CA THR A 138 -9.25 2.42 -3.35
C THR A 138 -7.75 2.32 -3.47
N PHE A 139 -7.06 3.30 -2.92
CA PHE A 139 -5.61 3.30 -2.68
C PHE A 139 -5.37 3.19 -1.18
N MET A 140 -4.41 2.38 -0.75
CA MET A 140 -3.98 2.26 0.64
C MET A 140 -2.47 2.05 0.72
N ARG A 141 -1.76 2.83 1.56
CA ARG A 141 -0.33 2.63 1.79
C ARG A 141 -0.10 1.83 3.07
N VAL A 142 0.20 0.55 2.92
CA VAL A 142 0.35 -0.41 4.02
C VAL A 142 1.81 -0.48 4.46
N ALA A 143 2.06 -0.40 5.76
CA ALA A 143 3.36 -0.70 6.35
C ALA A 143 3.47 -2.22 6.55
N ILE A 144 4.23 -2.88 5.66
CA ILE A 144 4.47 -4.33 5.74
C ILE A 144 5.59 -4.68 6.74
N ALA A 145 6.42 -3.69 7.08
CA ALA A 145 7.30 -3.70 8.24
C ALA A 145 7.52 -2.26 8.70
N GLY A 146 7.57 -2.04 10.01
CA GLY A 146 7.95 -0.77 10.62
C GLY A 146 9.00 -1.00 11.69
N SER A 147 9.57 0.10 12.19
CA SER A 147 10.48 0.11 13.33
C SER A 147 9.81 0.74 14.54
N THR A 148 10.24 0.39 15.75
CA THR A 148 9.75 1.07 16.97
C THR A 148 10.36 2.45 17.17
N ASP A 149 11.41 2.80 16.40
CA ASP A 149 12.20 4.03 16.52
C ASP A 149 12.16 4.91 15.25
N ASN A 150 11.28 4.59 14.29
CA ASN A 150 11.13 5.26 12.99
C ASN A 150 12.34 5.17 12.03
N SER A 151 13.38 4.40 12.38
CA SER A 151 14.64 4.32 11.61
C SER A 151 14.51 3.60 10.28
N THR A 152 13.59 2.64 10.13
CA THR A 152 13.39 1.91 8.88
C THR A 152 11.99 1.33 8.79
N ALA A 153 11.39 1.46 7.62
CA ALA A 153 10.10 0.85 7.30
C ALA A 153 10.01 0.43 5.84
N ALA A 154 9.14 -0.53 5.59
CA ALA A 154 8.81 -1.04 4.26
C ALA A 154 7.33 -0.82 4.00
N TYR A 155 7.03 -0.13 2.90
CA TYR A 155 5.68 0.19 2.48
C TYR A 155 5.36 -0.41 1.12
N VAL A 156 4.12 -0.84 0.96
CA VAL A 156 3.56 -1.28 -0.31
C VAL A 156 2.24 -0.54 -0.52
N ASP A 157 2.01 -0.08 -1.74
CA ASP A 157 0.78 0.59 -2.14
C ASP A 157 -0.22 -0.45 -2.67
N PHE A 158 -1.30 -0.61 -1.93
CA PHE A 158 -2.38 -1.54 -2.19
C PHE A 158 -3.52 -0.86 -2.94
N TYR A 159 -3.99 -1.48 -4.02
CA TYR A 159 -5.12 -1.01 -4.82
C TYR A 159 -6.21 -2.05 -4.86
N ASN A 160 -7.45 -1.67 -4.50
CA ASN A 160 -8.66 -2.48 -4.59
C ASN A 160 -9.57 -1.92 -5.67
N ALA A 161 -10.00 -2.70 -6.66
CA ALA A 161 -10.94 -2.24 -7.68
C ALA A 161 -12.13 -3.17 -7.87
N HIS A 162 -13.26 -2.58 -8.27
CA HIS A 162 -14.37 -3.28 -8.90
C HIS A 162 -14.73 -2.52 -10.18
N ALA A 163 -14.25 -3.01 -11.32
CA ALA A 163 -14.45 -2.38 -12.62
C ALA A 163 -15.80 -2.75 -13.25
N ASP A 164 -16.17 -2.03 -14.31
CA ASP A 164 -17.45 -2.17 -15.02
C ASP A 164 -17.74 -3.61 -15.49
N ALA A 165 -18.95 -4.10 -15.21
CA ALA A 165 -19.37 -5.47 -15.48
C ALA A 165 -20.01 -5.61 -16.87
N GLY A 166 -20.14 -6.85 -17.36
CA GLY A 166 -20.74 -7.11 -18.68
C GLY A 166 -19.76 -7.09 -19.85
N VAL A 167 -20.27 -7.35 -21.05
CA VAL A 167 -19.45 -7.57 -22.27
C VAL A 167 -19.95 -6.82 -23.48
N GLU A 168 -20.94 -5.94 -23.32
CA GLU A 168 -21.38 -5.07 -24.41
C GLU A 168 -20.32 -3.99 -24.70
N GLY A 169 -20.43 -3.35 -25.87
CA GLY A 169 -19.45 -2.34 -26.28
C GLY A 169 -19.30 -1.18 -25.28
N GLY A 170 -20.38 -0.79 -24.60
CA GLY A 170 -20.36 0.21 -23.53
C GLY A 170 -19.54 -0.24 -22.33
N ASP A 171 -19.74 -1.48 -21.89
CA ASP A 171 -19.08 -2.07 -20.73
C ASP A 171 -17.58 -2.23 -20.98
N LEU A 172 -17.20 -2.77 -22.15
CA LEU A 172 -15.80 -2.90 -22.57
C LEU A 172 -15.10 -1.53 -22.58
N ALA A 173 -15.77 -0.50 -23.09
CA ALA A 173 -15.22 0.84 -23.16
C ALA A 173 -15.12 1.53 -21.78
N ALA A 174 -16.01 1.20 -20.83
CA ALA A 174 -15.95 1.68 -19.46
C ALA A 174 -14.86 0.95 -18.65
N ARG A 175 -14.84 -0.40 -18.69
CA ARG A 175 -13.84 -1.22 -18.01
C ARG A 175 -12.42 -0.91 -18.45
N ASN A 176 -12.17 -0.75 -19.75
CA ASN A 176 -10.84 -0.33 -20.23
C ASN A 176 -10.46 1.04 -19.71
N HIS A 177 -11.40 1.99 -19.63
CA HIS A 177 -11.15 3.29 -19.01
C HIS A 177 -10.86 3.16 -17.50
N ASN A 178 -11.56 2.29 -16.78
CA ASN A 178 -11.33 2.07 -15.35
C ASN A 178 -9.91 1.59 -15.07
N LEU A 179 -9.44 0.56 -15.77
CA LEU A 179 -8.09 0.02 -15.58
C LEU A 179 -7.00 1.02 -16.01
N ASN A 180 -7.23 1.79 -17.07
CA ASN A 180 -6.33 2.89 -17.44
C ASN A 180 -6.31 4.01 -16.38
N GLN A 181 -7.44 4.28 -15.71
CA GLN A 181 -7.50 5.23 -14.60
C GLN A 181 -6.69 4.73 -13.38
N VAL A 182 -6.72 3.43 -13.08
CA VAL A 182 -5.85 2.82 -12.05
C VAL A 182 -4.38 2.94 -12.46
N ALA A 183 -4.04 2.63 -13.71
CA ALA A 183 -2.68 2.74 -14.22
C ALA A 183 -2.12 4.17 -14.08
N ALA A 184 -2.92 5.18 -14.45
CA ALA A 184 -2.55 6.59 -14.29
C ALA A 184 -2.34 6.96 -12.81
N TYR A 185 -3.21 6.48 -11.93
CA TYR A 185 -3.08 6.73 -10.49
C TYR A 185 -1.82 6.07 -9.90
N ILE A 186 -1.50 4.84 -10.31
CA ILE A 186 -0.26 4.14 -9.92
C ILE A 186 1.00 4.93 -10.33
N SER A 187 0.99 5.50 -11.54
CA SER A 187 2.10 6.30 -12.05
C SER A 187 2.33 7.58 -11.24
N GLU A 188 1.25 8.18 -10.73
CA GLU A 188 1.30 9.41 -9.94
C GLU A 188 1.57 9.12 -8.45
N TRP A 189 0.74 8.30 -7.81
CA TRP A 189 0.69 8.12 -6.35
C TRP A 189 1.61 7.05 -5.80
N SER A 190 2.12 6.16 -6.66
CA SER A 190 3.04 5.09 -6.29
C SER A 190 4.42 5.23 -6.92
N LYS A 191 4.77 6.44 -7.38
CA LYS A 191 6.13 6.75 -7.84
C LYS A 191 7.13 6.44 -6.72
N GLY A 192 8.10 5.56 -7.01
CA GLY A 192 9.12 5.13 -6.04
C GLY A 192 8.71 4.00 -5.09
N ASN A 193 7.43 3.58 -5.09
CA ASN A 193 6.92 2.54 -4.20
C ASN A 193 6.60 1.23 -4.93
N ALA A 194 6.67 0.14 -4.16
CA ALA A 194 6.16 -1.16 -4.57
C ALA A 194 4.63 -1.12 -4.59
N VAL A 195 4.01 -1.89 -5.48
CA VAL A 195 2.57 -1.87 -5.70
C VAL A 195 2.03 -3.29 -5.69
N VAL A 196 0.86 -3.48 -5.09
CA VAL A 196 0.02 -4.67 -5.22
C VAL A 196 -1.40 -4.21 -5.57
N PHE A 197 -1.84 -4.47 -6.80
CA PHE A 197 -3.17 -4.12 -7.30
C PHE A 197 -4.00 -5.39 -7.50
N TYR A 198 -5.16 -5.48 -6.86
CA TYR A 198 -6.04 -6.64 -6.99
C TYR A 198 -7.51 -6.27 -6.80
N GLY A 199 -8.38 -7.19 -7.19
CA GLY A 199 -9.82 -6.99 -7.14
C GLY A 199 -10.52 -7.60 -8.33
N ASP A 200 -11.83 -7.38 -8.36
CA ASP A 200 -12.68 -7.73 -9.49
C ASP A 200 -12.45 -6.74 -10.64
N THR A 201 -11.59 -7.12 -11.58
CA THR A 201 -11.32 -6.29 -12.75
C THR A 201 -12.40 -6.43 -13.82
N ASN A 202 -13.34 -7.36 -13.68
CA ASN A 202 -14.28 -7.81 -14.71
C ASN A 202 -13.61 -8.20 -16.05
N SER A 203 -12.28 -8.28 -16.10
CA SER A 203 -11.49 -8.47 -17.31
C SER A 203 -10.92 -9.87 -17.41
N ARG A 204 -10.81 -10.35 -18.65
CA ARG A 204 -10.11 -11.59 -19.00
C ARG A 204 -9.07 -11.28 -20.05
N TYR A 205 -7.87 -11.82 -19.91
CA TYR A 205 -6.85 -11.78 -20.95
C TYR A 205 -7.38 -12.42 -22.24
N SER A 206 -8.08 -13.55 -22.14
CA SER A 206 -8.67 -14.24 -23.29
C SER A 206 -9.79 -13.47 -23.99
N ARG A 207 -10.33 -12.39 -23.39
CA ARG A 207 -11.38 -11.57 -24.02
C ARG A 207 -10.74 -10.44 -24.83
N VAL A 208 -10.86 -10.53 -26.16
CA VAL A 208 -10.27 -9.58 -27.13
C VAL A 208 -10.53 -8.10 -26.81
N GLY A 209 -11.74 -7.78 -26.30
CA GLY A 209 -12.10 -6.40 -25.98
C GLY A 209 -11.55 -5.85 -24.66
N ASP A 210 -10.95 -6.69 -23.80
CA ASP A 210 -10.32 -6.27 -22.53
C ASP A 210 -8.85 -5.94 -22.78
N THR A 211 -8.59 -4.77 -23.37
CA THR A 211 -7.23 -4.37 -23.76
C THR A 211 -6.44 -3.77 -22.60
N ALA A 212 -7.10 -3.07 -21.67
CA ALA A 212 -6.43 -2.37 -20.59
C ALA A 212 -5.84 -3.32 -19.53
N VAL A 213 -6.44 -4.50 -19.30
CA VAL A 213 -5.87 -5.49 -18.36
C VAL A 213 -4.49 -5.98 -18.82
N ARG A 214 -4.27 -6.04 -20.15
CA ARG A 214 -2.97 -6.37 -20.75
C ARG A 214 -2.00 -5.20 -20.63
N SER A 215 -2.46 -3.96 -20.83
CA SER A 215 -1.59 -2.77 -20.76
C SER A 215 -1.04 -2.47 -19.36
N LEU A 216 -1.55 -3.13 -18.31
CA LEU A 216 -0.98 -3.12 -16.97
C LEU A 216 0.34 -3.91 -16.88
N LEU A 217 0.50 -4.94 -17.72
CA LEU A 217 1.64 -5.85 -17.68
C LEU A 217 2.88 -5.18 -18.30
N ALA A 218 3.99 -5.18 -17.57
CA ALA A 218 5.29 -4.67 -18.01
C ALA A 218 5.73 -5.28 -19.36
N ARG A 219 5.39 -6.55 -19.58
CA ARG A 219 5.76 -7.30 -20.79
C ARG A 219 4.93 -6.93 -22.02
N GLU A 220 3.75 -6.34 -21.83
CA GLU A 220 2.84 -5.93 -22.90
C GLU A 220 2.90 -4.41 -23.13
N ASN A 221 3.29 -3.63 -22.12
CA ASN A 221 3.37 -2.19 -22.18
C ASN A 221 4.52 -1.65 -21.30
N ALA A 222 5.66 -1.36 -21.94
CA ALA A 222 6.85 -0.86 -21.26
C ALA A 222 6.68 0.57 -20.69
N GLU A 223 5.73 1.35 -21.22
CA GLU A 223 5.41 2.70 -20.73
C GLU A 223 4.28 2.68 -19.68
N GLY A 224 3.73 1.50 -19.40
CA GLY A 224 2.66 1.29 -18.44
C GLY A 224 3.15 1.30 -16.98
N PRO A 225 2.29 0.86 -16.04
CA PRO A 225 2.64 0.82 -14.62
C PRO A 225 3.69 -0.26 -14.28
N GLY A 226 4.14 -1.06 -15.26
CA GLY A 226 5.23 -2.01 -15.07
C GLY A 226 4.88 -3.15 -14.12
N LEU A 227 3.64 -3.63 -14.14
CA LEU A 227 3.16 -4.67 -13.24
C LEU A 227 3.38 -6.06 -13.84
N ILE A 228 3.37 -7.09 -13.00
CA ILE A 228 3.29 -8.50 -13.38
C ILE A 228 2.11 -9.14 -12.67
N ASP A 229 1.52 -10.17 -13.27
CA ASP A 229 0.41 -10.95 -12.68
C ASP A 229 0.97 -12.31 -12.20
N PRO A 230 0.85 -12.65 -10.91
CA PRO A 230 1.34 -13.91 -10.36
C PRO A 230 0.62 -15.14 -10.93
N TRP A 231 -0.62 -15.04 -11.39
CA TRP A 231 -1.29 -16.12 -12.11
C TRP A 231 -0.58 -16.41 -13.44
N ILE A 232 -0.24 -15.35 -14.18
CA ILE A 232 0.52 -15.49 -15.43
C ILE A 232 1.91 -16.07 -15.15
N GLU A 233 2.60 -15.53 -14.15
CA GLU A 233 3.94 -15.97 -13.77
C GLU A 233 3.97 -17.44 -13.34
N LEU A 234 3.12 -17.82 -12.38
CA LEU A 234 3.19 -19.12 -11.68
C LEU A 234 2.33 -20.20 -12.34
N GLN A 235 1.14 -19.87 -12.83
CA GLN A 235 0.20 -20.86 -13.40
C GLN A 235 0.30 -20.96 -14.92
N ARG A 236 0.85 -19.93 -15.59
CA ARG A 236 0.98 -19.87 -17.06
C ARG A 236 2.43 -19.78 -17.54
N ASN A 237 3.42 -19.97 -16.67
CA ASN A 237 4.84 -19.90 -17.00
C ASN A 237 5.22 -18.61 -17.77
N GLY A 238 4.63 -17.49 -17.38
CA GLY A 238 4.87 -16.17 -17.99
C GLY A 238 4.17 -15.93 -19.32
N VAL A 239 3.31 -16.85 -19.80
CA VAL A 239 2.60 -16.71 -21.09
C VAL A 239 1.22 -16.11 -20.88
N VAL A 240 1.00 -14.90 -21.42
CA VAL A 240 -0.32 -14.26 -21.41
C VAL A 240 -1.25 -15.02 -22.37
N PRO A 241 -2.36 -15.59 -21.89
CA PRO A 241 -3.23 -16.39 -22.76
C PRO A 241 -3.97 -15.52 -23.76
N THR A 242 -4.16 -16.03 -24.98
CA THR A 242 -5.01 -15.42 -26.02
C THR A 242 -6.36 -16.11 -26.15
N GLU A 243 -6.45 -17.35 -25.67
CA GLU A 243 -7.64 -18.19 -25.64
C GLU A 243 -7.62 -18.99 -24.34
N GLU A 244 -8.69 -18.94 -23.55
CA GLU A 244 -8.79 -19.69 -22.30
C GLU A 244 -10.26 -20.03 -21.99
N TYR A 245 -10.45 -21.12 -21.25
CA TYR A 245 -11.74 -21.48 -20.67
C TYR A 245 -11.89 -20.82 -19.31
N GLY A 246 -13.03 -20.16 -19.08
CA GLY A 246 -13.35 -19.59 -17.78
C GLY A 246 -13.50 -20.66 -16.71
N CYS A 247 -13.09 -20.36 -15.49
CA CYS A 247 -13.34 -21.23 -14.35
C CYS A 247 -14.84 -21.40 -14.09
N GLY A 248 -15.21 -22.58 -13.59
CA GLY A 248 -16.45 -22.74 -12.82
C GLY A 248 -16.35 -22.03 -11.47
N ASN A 249 -17.46 -22.04 -10.72
CA ASN A 249 -17.48 -21.59 -9.33
C ASN A 249 -18.15 -22.68 -8.45
N PRO A 250 -17.40 -23.40 -7.61
CA PRO A 250 -15.98 -23.18 -7.30
C PRO A 250 -15.05 -23.61 -8.44
N ALA A 251 -13.89 -22.96 -8.55
CA ALA A 251 -12.81 -23.34 -9.45
C ALA A 251 -12.26 -24.73 -9.03
N THR A 252 -12.01 -25.59 -10.01
CA THR A 252 -11.52 -26.97 -9.77
C THR A 252 -9.99 -27.07 -9.84
N ASN A 253 -9.32 -26.04 -10.33
CA ASN A 253 -7.88 -25.90 -10.43
C ASN A 253 -7.51 -24.41 -10.57
N ASP A 254 -6.21 -24.11 -10.45
CA ASP A 254 -5.69 -22.74 -10.49
C ASP A 254 -5.33 -22.22 -11.90
N VAL A 255 -5.56 -23.03 -12.95
CA VAL A 255 -5.08 -22.75 -14.32
C VAL A 255 -6.15 -22.13 -15.21
N CYS A 256 -7.43 -22.31 -14.90
CA CYS A 256 -8.52 -21.63 -15.60
C CYS A 256 -8.53 -20.12 -15.28
N GLU A 257 -9.16 -19.32 -16.13
CA GLU A 257 -9.19 -17.88 -15.96
C GLU A 257 -10.44 -17.39 -15.21
N VAL A 258 -10.27 -16.45 -14.27
CA VAL A 258 -11.34 -15.66 -13.65
C VAL A 258 -11.18 -14.16 -13.95
N VAL A 259 -12.14 -13.34 -13.54
CA VAL A 259 -12.11 -11.88 -13.70
C VAL A 259 -11.43 -11.13 -12.56
N ASP A 260 -11.32 -11.76 -11.40
CA ASP A 260 -10.53 -11.28 -10.28
C ASP A 260 -9.05 -11.45 -10.58
N LYS A 261 -8.29 -10.36 -10.57
CA LYS A 261 -6.86 -10.36 -10.94
C LYS A 261 -6.01 -9.86 -9.80
N VAL A 262 -4.74 -10.24 -9.81
CA VAL A 262 -3.70 -9.70 -8.94
C VAL A 262 -2.57 -9.21 -9.83
N PHE A 263 -1.99 -8.08 -9.46
CA PHE A 263 -0.85 -7.47 -10.11
C PHE A 263 0.11 -6.98 -9.05
N TYR A 264 1.40 -7.05 -9.30
CA TYR A 264 2.40 -6.47 -8.41
C TYR A 264 3.60 -5.91 -9.16
N ARG A 265 4.33 -5.00 -8.50
CA ARG A 265 5.71 -4.63 -8.88
C ARG A 265 6.55 -4.34 -7.65
N SER A 266 7.83 -4.63 -7.77
CA SER A 266 8.87 -4.19 -6.85
C SER A 266 9.19 -2.69 -7.00
N SER A 267 9.98 -2.16 -6.08
CA SER A 267 10.58 -0.83 -6.15
C SER A 267 12.03 -0.87 -5.64
N PRO A 268 12.81 0.21 -5.80
CA PRO A 268 14.15 0.27 -5.22
C PRO A 268 14.18 0.14 -3.69
N LEU A 269 13.05 0.41 -3.01
CA LEU A 269 12.92 0.31 -1.54
C LEU A 269 12.45 -1.06 -1.06
N VAL A 270 11.67 -1.78 -1.87
CA VAL A 270 11.04 -3.06 -1.51
C VAL A 270 11.01 -3.97 -2.74
N THR A 271 11.67 -5.12 -2.64
CA THR A 271 11.52 -6.22 -3.59
C THR A 271 10.35 -7.09 -3.15
N LEU A 272 9.45 -7.40 -4.08
CA LEU A 272 8.36 -8.36 -3.91
C LEU A 272 8.57 -9.55 -4.85
N GLN A 273 8.22 -10.74 -4.39
CA GLN A 273 8.16 -11.94 -5.21
C GLN A 273 6.95 -12.77 -4.81
N ALA A 274 6.04 -13.02 -5.77
CA ALA A 274 4.97 -13.97 -5.56
C ALA A 274 5.54 -15.39 -5.53
N GLU A 275 5.15 -16.18 -4.53
CA GLU A 275 5.60 -17.56 -4.38
C GLU A 275 4.46 -18.57 -4.52
N THR A 276 3.23 -18.13 -4.31
CA THR A 276 2.04 -18.98 -4.45
C THR A 276 0.89 -18.15 -5.00
N PHE A 277 0.20 -18.71 -5.98
CA PHE A 277 -1.11 -18.25 -6.45
C PHE A 277 -2.07 -19.43 -6.35
N ARG A 278 -3.29 -19.21 -5.85
CA ARG A 278 -4.37 -20.21 -5.89
C ARG A 278 -5.75 -19.57 -5.81
N TYR A 279 -6.76 -20.29 -6.28
CA TYR A 279 -8.16 -19.98 -5.99
C TYR A 279 -8.57 -20.64 -4.67
N ASP A 280 -8.86 -19.83 -3.65
CA ASP A 280 -9.25 -20.31 -2.32
C ASP A 280 -10.75 -20.69 -2.25
N SER A 281 -11.41 -20.96 -3.38
CA SER A 281 -12.82 -21.32 -3.46
C SER A 281 -13.26 -22.45 -2.52
N PRO A 282 -12.49 -23.55 -2.33
CA PRO A 282 -12.87 -24.60 -1.37
C PRO A 282 -12.92 -24.13 0.08
N GLN A 283 -12.20 -23.06 0.43
CA GLN A 283 -12.20 -22.47 1.76
C GLN A 283 -13.49 -21.67 2.01
N PHE A 284 -14.15 -21.19 0.96
CA PHE A 284 -15.33 -20.32 1.02
C PHE A 284 -16.62 -21.01 0.58
N LEU A 285 -16.85 -22.20 1.14
CA LEU A 285 -18.09 -22.95 0.97
C LEU A 285 -18.98 -22.89 2.22
N GLN A 286 -20.28 -22.96 1.98
CA GLN A 286 -21.31 -23.26 2.96
C GLN A 286 -21.15 -24.70 3.47
N ALA A 287 -21.78 -25.01 4.59
CA ALA A 287 -21.69 -26.34 5.21
C ALA A 287 -22.22 -27.48 4.33
N ASP A 288 -23.11 -27.17 3.38
CA ASP A 288 -23.67 -28.11 2.40
C ASP A 288 -22.84 -28.21 1.10
N GLY A 289 -21.72 -27.47 1.02
CA GLY A 289 -20.84 -27.43 -0.13
C GLY A 289 -21.19 -26.38 -1.19
N ASN A 290 -22.27 -25.61 -1.02
CA ASN A 290 -22.57 -24.48 -1.90
C ASN A 290 -21.58 -23.33 -1.72
N VAL A 291 -21.42 -22.49 -2.75
CA VAL A 291 -20.52 -21.33 -2.70
C VAL A 291 -21.06 -20.24 -1.78
N LEU A 292 -20.17 -19.47 -1.15
CA LEU A 292 -20.54 -18.26 -0.37
C LEU A 292 -20.61 -16.98 -1.21
N SER A 293 -20.01 -17.00 -2.40
CA SER A 293 -19.96 -15.91 -3.36
C SER A 293 -20.04 -16.46 -4.78
N ASP A 294 -20.53 -15.67 -5.72
CA ASP A 294 -20.51 -15.96 -7.16
C ASP A 294 -19.11 -15.82 -7.79
N HIS A 295 -18.11 -15.37 -7.02
CA HIS A 295 -16.71 -15.29 -7.41
C HIS A 295 -15.82 -16.31 -6.69
N ASN A 296 -14.71 -16.67 -7.35
CA ASN A 296 -13.64 -17.46 -6.77
C ASN A 296 -12.65 -16.54 -6.04
N PRO A 297 -12.45 -16.69 -4.71
CA PRO A 297 -11.47 -15.88 -3.98
C PRO A 297 -10.05 -16.14 -4.48
N VAL A 298 -9.28 -15.08 -4.72
CA VAL A 298 -7.91 -15.17 -5.28
C VAL A 298 -6.89 -14.91 -4.17
N PHE A 299 -6.06 -15.91 -3.89
CA PHE A 299 -4.99 -15.83 -2.90
C PHE A 299 -3.62 -15.70 -3.55
N VAL A 300 -2.76 -14.84 -2.97
CA VAL A 300 -1.33 -14.78 -3.30
C VAL A 300 -0.49 -14.63 -2.04
N ASP A 301 0.60 -15.38 -1.95
CA ASP A 301 1.63 -15.23 -0.92
C ASP A 301 2.88 -14.58 -1.52
N PHE A 302 3.43 -13.59 -0.83
CA PHE A 302 4.60 -12.84 -1.25
C PHE A 302 5.75 -12.99 -0.27
N ALA A 303 6.94 -13.29 -0.77
CA ALA A 303 8.18 -12.95 -0.09
C ALA A 303 8.53 -11.49 -0.40
N TRP A 304 9.13 -10.81 0.58
CA TRP A 304 9.63 -9.46 0.39
C TRP A 304 10.99 -9.22 1.06
N SER A 305 11.73 -8.24 0.54
CA SER A 305 12.96 -7.72 1.17
C SER A 305 13.12 -6.22 0.95
N SER A 306 13.69 -5.53 1.93
CA SER A 306 14.09 -4.13 1.81
C SER A 306 15.19 -3.96 0.77
N GLY A 307 15.23 -2.79 0.15
CA GLY A 307 16.27 -2.42 -0.80
C GLY A 307 17.68 -2.52 -0.20
N ALA A 308 18.61 -3.05 -1.00
CA ALA A 308 20.02 -3.16 -0.64
C ALA A 308 20.74 -1.81 -0.72
N ASN A 309 20.32 -0.95 -1.65
CA ASN A 309 20.95 0.35 -1.92
C ASN A 309 20.16 1.53 -1.40
N LEU A 310 18.84 1.38 -1.26
CA LEU A 310 17.95 2.40 -0.73
C LEU A 310 17.00 1.78 0.30
N ARG A 311 16.78 2.51 1.38
CA ARG A 311 15.77 2.22 2.41
C ARG A 311 15.04 3.53 2.73
N GLN A 312 13.95 3.43 3.49
CA GLN A 312 13.29 4.63 3.98
C GLN A 312 12.92 4.52 5.45
N SER A 313 12.76 5.68 6.08
CA SER A 313 12.20 5.83 7.40
C SER A 313 10.68 5.61 7.42
N ASP A 314 10.10 5.64 8.62
CA ASP A 314 8.66 5.80 8.76
C ASP A 314 8.17 7.16 8.23
N LEU A 315 6.92 7.20 7.73
CA LEU A 315 6.25 8.40 7.25
C LEU A 315 5.66 9.19 8.43
N PHE A 316 5.93 10.50 8.45
CA PHE A 316 5.49 11.37 9.54
C PHE A 316 4.83 12.66 9.03
N GLY A 317 3.66 12.99 9.59
CA GLY A 317 2.82 14.11 9.16
C GLY A 317 1.43 13.65 8.72
N GLY A 318 0.75 14.44 7.88
CA GLY A 318 -0.61 14.18 7.40
C GLY A 318 -0.70 13.94 5.89
N THR A 319 -1.74 13.23 5.46
CA THR A 319 -1.90 12.72 4.08
C THR A 319 -2.72 13.65 3.17
N SER A 320 -2.67 14.96 3.40
CA SER A 320 -3.50 15.93 2.68
C SER A 320 -2.83 16.59 1.46
N GLY A 321 -1.56 16.24 1.19
CA GLY A 321 -0.77 16.81 0.10
C GLY A 321 -0.80 15.98 -1.17
N ASN A 322 0.11 16.29 -2.09
CA ASN A 322 0.40 15.55 -3.32
C ASN A 322 1.61 14.66 -3.12
N TRP A 323 1.62 13.46 -3.70
CA TRP A 323 2.74 12.52 -3.55
C TRP A 323 4.00 12.99 -4.30
N PHE A 324 5.15 12.87 -3.64
CA PHE A 324 6.46 12.98 -4.26
C PHE A 324 7.39 11.86 -3.80
N SER A 325 8.41 11.56 -4.61
CA SER A 325 9.45 10.59 -4.26
C SER A 325 10.73 10.86 -5.05
N ASP A 326 11.85 10.98 -4.32
CA ASP A 326 13.19 11.07 -4.90
C ASP A 326 13.77 9.69 -5.26
N VAL A 327 13.13 8.61 -4.81
CA VAL A 327 13.60 7.23 -4.94
C VAL A 327 13.96 6.85 -6.38
N PRO A 328 13.15 7.15 -7.42
CA PRO A 328 13.51 6.78 -8.78
C PRO A 328 14.80 7.45 -9.27
N ALA A 329 15.01 8.72 -8.90
CA ALA A 329 16.24 9.44 -9.27
C ALA A 329 17.43 8.88 -8.48
N LEU A 330 17.28 8.68 -7.17
CA LEU A 330 18.31 8.12 -6.30
C LEU A 330 18.74 6.71 -6.71
N ALA A 331 17.81 5.87 -7.18
CA ALA A 331 18.09 4.51 -7.59
C ALA A 331 19.00 4.43 -8.83
N SER A 332 19.09 5.51 -9.61
CA SER A 332 19.97 5.62 -10.78
C SER A 332 21.39 6.11 -10.42
N ILE A 333 21.61 6.52 -9.17
CA ILE A 333 22.87 7.09 -8.70
C ILE A 333 23.60 6.05 -7.87
N ASN A 334 24.85 5.76 -8.24
CA ASN A 334 25.70 4.88 -7.43
C ASN A 334 26.19 5.64 -6.19
N LYS A 335 25.79 5.18 -4.99
CA LYS A 335 26.14 5.78 -3.69
C LYS A 335 25.83 7.29 -3.63
N PRO A 336 24.55 7.69 -3.70
CA PRO A 336 24.17 9.09 -3.56
C PRO A 336 24.67 9.64 -2.22
N LYS A 337 25.16 10.88 -2.20
CA LYS A 337 25.63 11.56 -1.00
C LYS A 337 25.15 13.01 -0.99
N ALA A 338 24.59 13.45 0.13
CA ALA A 338 24.22 14.85 0.32
C ALA A 338 25.49 15.74 0.39
N ALA A 339 25.49 16.82 -0.38
CA ALA A 339 26.49 17.89 -0.35
C ALA A 339 25.96 19.14 0.35
N ALA A 340 24.66 19.43 0.24
CA ALA A 340 24.03 20.56 0.92
C ALA A 340 22.61 20.24 1.36
N LEU A 341 22.20 20.72 2.52
CA LEU A 341 20.83 20.68 3.03
C LEU A 341 20.20 22.07 2.90
N ILE A 342 18.94 22.15 2.45
CA ILE A 342 18.25 23.42 2.20
C ILE A 342 16.81 23.30 2.70
N PHE A 343 16.45 24.04 3.74
CA PHE A 343 15.11 24.01 4.31
C PHE A 343 14.49 25.41 4.30
N ARG A 344 13.15 25.48 4.24
CA ARG A 344 12.42 26.73 4.41
C ARG A 344 11.36 26.55 5.48
N GLY A 345 11.28 27.47 6.42
CA GLY A 345 10.26 27.43 7.45
C GLY A 345 10.11 28.74 8.20
N LYS A 346 8.96 28.89 8.85
CA LYS A 346 8.72 29.93 9.86
C LYS A 346 7.80 29.36 10.95
N SER A 347 6.49 29.58 10.84
CA SER A 347 5.51 29.01 11.75
C SER A 347 5.30 27.51 11.51
N ARG A 348 5.60 27.03 10.30
CA ARG A 348 5.55 25.64 9.86
C ARG A 348 6.76 25.34 8.98
N LEU A 349 6.91 24.09 8.56
CA LEU A 349 7.89 23.67 7.57
C LEU A 349 7.31 23.88 6.17
N ASP A 350 7.83 24.86 5.44
CA ASP A 350 7.33 25.22 4.12
C ASP A 350 7.95 24.32 3.03
N SER A 351 9.25 24.02 3.10
CA SER A 351 9.91 23.17 2.11
C SER A 351 11.13 22.44 2.66
N VAL A 352 11.41 21.27 2.09
CA VAL A 352 12.68 20.54 2.27
C VAL A 352 13.41 20.38 0.94
N GLY A 353 14.73 20.31 1.00
CA GLY A 353 15.54 20.08 -0.18
C GLY A 353 16.97 19.73 0.17
N LEU A 354 17.67 19.16 -0.81
CA LEU A 354 19.10 18.89 -0.72
C LEU A 354 19.74 18.91 -2.10
N THR A 355 21.05 19.09 -2.11
CA THR A 355 21.89 18.91 -3.30
C THR A 355 22.82 17.74 -3.05
N LEU A 356 22.90 16.81 -4.00
CA LEU A 356 23.85 15.70 -3.97
C LEU A 356 25.22 16.13 -4.49
N THR A 357 26.26 15.35 -4.20
CA THR A 357 27.64 15.61 -4.66
C THR A 357 27.81 15.60 -6.18
N ASP A 358 26.91 14.95 -6.92
CA ASP A 358 26.87 14.96 -8.40
C ASP A 358 26.15 16.20 -8.97
N GLY A 359 25.61 17.07 -8.11
CA GLY A 359 24.86 18.27 -8.49
C GLY A 359 23.36 18.06 -8.67
N THR A 360 22.85 16.83 -8.53
CA THR A 360 21.41 16.55 -8.49
C THR A 360 20.76 17.32 -7.34
N ARG A 361 19.61 17.96 -7.60
CA ARG A 361 18.88 18.77 -6.61
C ARG A 361 17.47 18.23 -6.41
N PHE A 362 17.09 18.06 -5.15
CA PHE A 362 15.72 17.76 -4.75
C PHE A 362 15.15 18.92 -3.95
N LYS A 363 13.88 19.23 -4.21
CA LYS A 363 13.12 20.25 -3.49
C LYS A 363 11.64 19.89 -3.52
N HIS A 364 11.01 19.88 -2.35
CA HIS A 364 9.59 19.59 -2.13
C HIS A 364 8.99 20.63 -1.18
N GLY A 365 7.72 20.95 -1.37
CA GLY A 365 7.00 22.01 -0.66
C GLY A 365 7.05 23.37 -1.35
N GLY A 366 6.53 24.37 -0.66
CA GLY A 366 6.29 25.70 -1.21
C GLY A 366 7.47 26.67 -1.18
N THR A 367 7.16 27.94 -1.41
CA THR A 367 8.14 29.05 -1.42
C THR A 367 8.04 29.96 -0.20
N GLY A 368 7.15 29.64 0.75
CA GLY A 368 7.00 30.38 2.00
C GLY A 368 8.21 30.27 2.92
N GLY A 369 8.03 30.73 4.16
CA GLY A 369 9.06 30.70 5.19
C GLY A 369 10.35 31.48 4.86
N THR A 370 11.37 31.26 5.68
CA THR A 370 12.74 31.75 5.45
C THR A 370 13.65 30.56 5.15
N GLU A 371 14.49 30.73 4.13
CA GLU A 371 15.46 29.69 3.75
C GLU A 371 16.66 29.67 4.68
N VAL A 372 17.10 28.47 5.00
CA VAL A 372 18.34 28.18 5.71
C VAL A 372 19.04 27.03 4.99
N SER A 373 20.36 27.02 5.01
CA SER A 373 21.15 25.99 4.36
C SER A 373 22.37 25.57 5.17
N LEU A 374 22.87 24.37 4.88
CA LEU A 374 24.09 23.82 5.45
C LEU A 374 24.84 23.02 4.38
N GLU A 375 26.02 23.52 4.00
CA GLU A 375 26.98 22.79 3.14
C GLU A 375 27.72 21.73 3.97
N LEU A 376 27.77 20.49 3.50
CA LEU A 376 28.38 19.34 4.16
C LEU A 376 29.85 19.16 3.72
N GLY A 377 30.71 18.81 4.67
CA GLY A 377 32.10 18.47 4.37
C GLY A 377 32.24 17.19 3.53
N PRO A 378 33.41 16.96 2.88
CA PRO A 378 33.65 15.76 2.07
C PRO A 378 33.47 14.43 2.79
N SER A 379 33.68 14.38 4.12
CA SER A 379 33.49 13.19 4.96
C SER A 379 32.34 13.33 5.97
N GLU A 380 31.48 14.34 5.77
CA GLU A 380 30.32 14.57 6.61
C GLU A 380 29.06 14.05 5.91
N TYR A 381 28.19 13.46 6.72
CA TYR A 381 26.96 12.81 6.29
C TYR A 381 25.78 13.35 7.08
N TRP A 382 24.61 13.47 6.44
CA TRP A 382 23.37 13.70 7.16
C TRP A 382 22.89 12.37 7.75
N VAL A 383 22.84 12.26 9.08
CA VAL A 383 22.61 10.98 9.76
C VAL A 383 21.32 10.95 10.59
N GLU A 384 20.81 12.10 11.01
CA GLU A 384 19.59 12.16 11.82
C GLU A 384 18.73 13.36 11.43
N ALA A 385 17.41 13.17 11.54
CA ALA A 385 16.44 14.24 11.47
C ALA A 385 15.43 14.13 12.61
N GLU A 386 14.95 15.27 13.10
CA GLU A 386 13.81 15.38 14.00
C GLU A 386 12.72 16.18 13.27
N LEU A 387 11.51 15.64 13.22
CA LEU A 387 10.32 16.32 12.70
C LEU A 387 9.34 16.57 13.82
N CYS A 388 8.73 17.75 13.82
CA CYS A 388 7.60 18.04 14.69
C CYS A 388 6.37 18.32 13.83
N ARG A 389 5.21 17.77 14.20
CA ARG A 389 3.94 17.96 13.49
C ARG A 389 2.90 18.68 14.33
N GLY A 390 1.90 19.23 13.67
CA GLY A 390 0.79 19.91 14.32
C GLY A 390 -0.39 20.04 13.37
N GLU A 391 -1.48 20.63 13.84
CA GLU A 391 -2.67 20.86 13.02
C GLU A 391 -2.72 22.28 12.47
N LYS A 392 -3.12 22.38 11.19
CA LYS A 392 -3.47 23.63 10.53
C LYS A 392 -4.77 23.43 9.75
N ASN A 393 -5.80 24.18 10.11
CA ASN A 393 -7.11 24.14 9.46
C ASN A 393 -7.69 22.71 9.39
N GLY A 394 -7.56 21.93 10.47
CA GLY A 394 -8.03 20.54 10.56
C GLY A 394 -7.20 19.51 9.79
N LYS A 395 -6.00 19.89 9.29
CA LYS A 395 -5.07 19.00 8.61
C LYS A 395 -3.75 18.93 9.37
N THR A 396 -3.25 17.73 9.61
CA THR A 396 -1.91 17.52 10.17
C THR A 396 -0.83 17.88 9.15
N ARG A 397 0.22 18.59 9.60
CA ARG A 397 1.36 19.00 8.77
C ARG A 397 2.65 18.95 9.56
N ASN A 398 3.79 18.93 8.88
CA ASN A 398 5.08 19.13 9.50
C ASN A 398 5.30 20.63 9.80
N PHE A 399 5.63 20.93 11.05
CA PHE A 399 5.83 22.27 11.59
C PHE A 399 7.30 22.66 11.69
N SER A 400 8.19 21.69 11.89
CA SER A 400 9.63 21.92 11.86
C SER A 400 10.41 20.69 11.42
N ILE A 401 11.63 20.93 10.95
CA ILE A 401 12.67 19.93 10.77
C ILE A 401 13.95 20.40 11.45
N LYS A 402 14.67 19.48 12.07
CA LYS A 402 16.04 19.66 12.52
C LYS A 402 16.89 18.51 11.99
N ALA A 403 17.88 18.82 11.16
CA ALA A 403 18.90 17.88 10.70
C ALA A 403 20.10 17.87 11.67
N ALA A 404 20.72 16.71 11.87
CA ALA A 404 22.01 16.55 12.52
C ALA A 404 22.96 15.70 11.66
N THR A 405 24.22 16.11 11.61
CA THR A 405 25.24 15.51 10.75
C THR A 405 26.24 14.69 11.56
N SER A 406 27.02 13.83 10.88
CA SER A 406 28.07 13.02 11.50
C SER A 406 29.19 13.84 12.15
N SER A 407 29.30 15.14 11.86
CA SER A 407 30.24 16.06 12.53
C SER A 407 29.61 16.86 13.68
N GLY A 408 28.36 16.56 14.04
CA GLY A 408 27.64 17.23 15.13
C GLY A 408 27.06 18.60 14.76
N ARG A 409 27.07 18.98 13.47
CA ARG A 409 26.42 20.21 13.00
C ARG A 409 24.93 19.99 12.82
N THR A 410 24.16 21.07 12.95
CA THR A 410 22.71 21.03 12.83
C THR A 410 22.16 22.12 11.92
N LEU A 411 21.06 21.83 11.24
CA LEU A 411 20.26 22.80 10.48
C LEU A 411 18.81 22.70 10.91
N THR A 412 18.12 23.81 11.18
CA THR A 412 16.73 23.81 11.66
C THR A 412 15.89 24.81 10.91
N ALA A 413 14.67 24.42 10.55
CA ALA A 413 13.66 25.31 9.97
C ALA A 413 12.28 25.02 10.57
N GLY A 414 11.44 26.06 10.65
CA GLY A 414 10.09 25.97 11.22
C GLY A 414 10.06 26.20 12.73
N THR A 415 8.92 25.91 13.36
CA THR A 415 8.70 26.05 14.81
C THR A 415 8.34 24.70 15.40
N THR A 416 9.01 24.29 16.48
CA THR A 416 8.73 23.01 17.14
C THR A 416 7.33 22.98 17.76
N THR A 417 6.79 21.77 17.91
CA THR A 417 5.51 21.51 18.60
C THR A 417 5.75 20.51 19.73
N ALA A 418 4.68 20.07 20.39
CA ALA A 418 4.76 19.03 21.41
C ALA A 418 4.83 17.60 20.83
N ASP A 419 4.52 17.43 19.54
CA ASP A 419 4.48 16.12 18.88
C ASP A 419 5.63 16.05 17.87
N CYS A 420 6.75 15.48 18.32
CA CYS A 420 7.97 15.34 17.55
C CYS A 420 8.44 13.88 17.53
N ALA A 421 9.12 13.49 16.45
CA ALA A 421 9.74 12.20 16.28
C ALA A 421 11.14 12.36 15.69
N SER A 422 12.07 11.49 16.13
CA SER A 422 13.41 11.38 15.59
C SER A 422 13.50 10.25 14.57
N PHE A 423 14.38 10.43 13.59
CA PHE A 423 14.63 9.52 12.48
C PHE A 423 16.14 9.43 12.30
N SER A 424 16.72 8.27 12.61
CA SER A 424 18.14 8.01 12.46
C SER A 424 18.38 7.11 11.26
N ALA A 425 19.34 7.47 10.42
CA ALA A 425 19.84 6.56 9.39
C ALA A 425 20.45 5.32 10.07
N PRO A 426 20.23 4.10 9.53
CA PRO A 426 20.87 2.90 10.05
C PRO A 426 22.41 3.02 10.10
N ASP A 427 23.06 2.24 10.96
CA ASP A 427 24.53 2.24 11.06
C ASP A 427 25.21 2.03 9.69
N GLY A 428 26.09 2.95 9.31
CA GLY A 428 26.78 2.93 8.01
C GLY A 428 25.94 3.48 6.84
N TRP A 429 24.76 4.05 7.12
CA TRP A 429 23.89 4.71 6.15
C TRP A 429 23.81 6.23 6.41
N GLN A 430 23.24 6.95 5.45
CA GLN A 430 23.03 8.40 5.46
C GLN A 430 21.69 8.75 4.83
N ILE A 431 21.13 9.90 5.18
CA ILE A 431 19.95 10.49 4.53
C ILE A 431 20.39 11.15 3.22
N VAL A 432 19.75 10.74 2.12
CA VAL A 432 20.11 11.17 0.74
C VAL A 432 18.93 11.73 -0.06
N GLY A 433 17.72 11.70 0.49
CA GLY A 433 16.56 12.31 -0.15
C GLY A 433 15.29 12.07 0.64
N PHE A 434 14.16 12.29 -0.04
CA PHE A 434 12.87 12.38 0.61
C PHE A 434 11.80 11.58 -0.13
N VAL A 435 10.78 11.18 0.62
CA VAL A 435 9.54 10.63 0.10
C VAL A 435 8.39 11.10 1.00
N GLY A 436 7.24 11.46 0.44
CA GLY A 436 6.18 12.04 1.26
C GLY A 436 5.09 12.76 0.47
N GLN A 437 4.41 13.68 1.16
CA GLN A 437 3.35 14.50 0.58
C GLN A 437 3.59 15.99 0.85
N ASP A 438 3.39 16.81 -0.17
CA ASP A 438 3.60 18.25 -0.09
C ASP A 438 2.51 19.07 -0.79
N GLY A 439 2.62 20.38 -0.64
CA GLY A 439 1.83 21.39 -1.32
C GLY A 439 2.48 22.74 -1.12
N ASP A 440 1.73 23.73 -0.63
CA ASP A 440 2.32 25.00 -0.19
C ASP A 440 3.25 24.84 1.03
N GLU A 441 3.10 23.76 1.79
CA GLU A 441 3.88 23.39 2.98
C GLU A 441 4.12 21.86 2.98
N MET A 442 4.96 21.36 3.89
CA MET A 442 5.21 19.92 4.03
C MET A 442 4.10 19.23 4.81
N ASP A 443 3.30 18.37 4.16
CA ASP A 443 2.22 17.63 4.80
C ASP A 443 2.73 16.34 5.45
N GLN A 444 3.45 15.48 4.72
CA GLN A 444 4.03 14.22 5.19
C GLN A 444 5.47 14.06 4.70
N LEU A 445 6.36 13.48 5.51
CA LEU A 445 7.75 13.27 5.15
C LEU A 445 8.30 11.96 5.73
N ALA A 446 9.08 11.27 4.94
CA ALA A 446 10.02 10.23 5.32
C ALA A 446 11.36 10.52 4.63
N PHE A 447 12.42 9.94 5.20
CA PHE A 447 13.78 10.09 4.71
C PHE A 447 14.19 8.85 3.92
N VAL A 448 14.85 9.06 2.79
CA VAL A 448 15.46 7.99 2.00
C VAL A 448 16.91 7.85 2.43
N TYR A 449 17.31 6.63 2.76
CA TYR A 449 18.65 6.27 3.21
C TYR A 449 19.43 5.55 2.12
N ALA A 450 20.75 5.78 2.06
CA ALA A 450 21.69 4.97 1.29
C ALA A 450 22.97 4.68 2.11
N PRO A 451 23.75 3.63 1.77
CA PRO A 451 25.06 3.40 2.39
C PRO A 451 26.03 4.59 2.21
N GLN A 452 26.94 4.78 3.18
CA GLN A 452 27.96 5.85 3.19
C GLN A 452 29.12 5.68 2.18
#